data_AF-A0A6B3DM70-F1
#
_entry.id   AF-A0A6B3DM70-F1
#
_cell.length_a   1.000
_cell.length_b   1.000
_cell.length_c   1.000
_cell.angle_alpha   90.00
_cell.angle_beta   90.00
_cell.angle_gamma   90.00
#
_symmetry.space_group_name_H-M   'P 1'
#
loop_
_entity.id
_entity.type
_entity.pdbx_description
1 polymer ?
#
loop_
_entity_poly.entity_id
_entity_poly.type
_entity_poly.pdbx_seq_one_letter_code
_entity_poly.pdbx_strand_id
1 'polypeptide(L)'
;MNRIELSSGQVASVWRALECRERDIVEQVLQQPDYPPLPPCPECGAAAEQMESMMEPPRFGVHEQAILINVKPCWHKFRAVVDIDQFT
;
A
#
# COMPACT_ATOMS: atom_id res chain seq x y z
N MET A 1 -8.50 -37.64 6.03
CA MET A 1 -7.74 -37.32 4.81
C MET A 1 -6.26 -37.53 5.12
N ASN A 2 -5.58 -38.45 4.43
CA ASN A 2 -4.13 -38.64 4.60
C ASN A 2 -3.37 -37.54 3.86
N ARG A 3 -2.33 -36.98 4.49
CA ARG A 3 -1.40 -36.03 3.87
C ARG A 3 -0.29 -36.81 3.19
N ILE A 4 0.12 -36.36 2.01
CA ILE A 4 1.24 -36.93 1.26
C ILE A 4 2.51 -36.25 1.77
N GLU A 5 3.50 -37.04 2.18
CA GLU A 5 4.81 -36.51 2.57
C GLU A 5 5.60 -36.11 1.32
N LEU A 6 6.22 -34.92 1.39
CA LEU A 6 7.08 -34.39 0.34
C LEU A 6 8.53 -34.56 0.76
N SER A 7 9.38 -34.93 -0.20
CA SER A 7 10.83 -34.87 -0.01
C SER A 7 11.30 -33.42 0.11
N SER A 8 12.46 -33.19 0.74
CA SER A 8 13.06 -31.86 0.88
C SER A 8 13.25 -31.14 -0.46
N GLY A 9 13.61 -31.87 -1.52
CA GLY A 9 13.72 -31.33 -2.88
C GLY A 9 12.39 -30.86 -3.47
N GLN A 10 11.30 -31.58 -3.18
CA GLN A 10 9.95 -31.18 -3.60
C GLN A 10 9.48 -29.95 -2.83
N VAL A 11 9.74 -29.88 -1.53
CA VAL A 11 9.45 -28.70 -0.71
C VAL A 11 10.20 -27.48 -1.23
N ALA A 12 11.51 -27.59 -1.49
CA ALA A 12 12.31 -26.49 -2.02
C ALA A 12 11.84 -26.02 -3.41
N SER A 13 11.38 -26.95 -4.25
CA SER A 13 10.85 -26.63 -5.57
C SER A 13 9.53 -25.87 -5.49
N VAL A 14 8.63 -26.25 -4.57
CA VAL A 14 7.38 -25.53 -4.31
C VAL A 14 7.67 -24.12 -3.80
N TRP A 15 8.59 -23.96 -2.84
CA TRP A 15 8.95 -22.63 -2.32
C TRP A 15 9.48 -21.70 -3.40
N ARG A 16 10.41 -22.16 -4.24
CA ARG A 16 10.90 -21.34 -5.37
C ARG A 16 9.79 -20.97 -6.35
N ALA A 17 8.87 -21.89 -6.63
CA ALA A 17 7.75 -21.63 -7.53
C ALA A 17 6.82 -20.54 -6.95
N LEU A 18 6.62 -20.54 -5.64
CA LEU A 18 5.83 -19.50 -4.95
C LEU A 18 6.54 -18.15 -4.96
N GLU A 19 7.84 -18.10 -4.65
CA GLU A 19 8.64 -16.86 -4.70
C GLU A 19 8.68 -16.26 -6.12
N CYS A 20 8.87 -17.08 -7.14
CA CYS A 20 8.80 -16.63 -8.53
C CYS A 20 7.41 -16.07 -8.86
N ARG A 21 6.33 -16.75 -8.46
CA ARG A 21 4.97 -16.29 -8.70
C ARG A 21 4.67 -14.96 -8.01
N GLU A 22 5.12 -14.77 -6.77
CA GLU A 22 4.95 -13.48 -6.07
C GLU A 22 5.69 -12.35 -6.78
N ARG A 23 6.94 -12.59 -7.19
CA ARG A 23 7.72 -11.61 -7.97
C ARG A 23 7.01 -11.27 -9.28
N ASP A 24 6.56 -12.28 -10.03
CA ASP A 24 5.88 -12.07 -11.31
C ASP A 24 4.56 -11.28 -11.14
N ILE A 25 3.82 -11.51 -10.05
CA ILE A 25 2.61 -10.73 -9.72
C ILE A 25 2.98 -9.27 -9.41
N VAL A 26 3.97 -9.03 -8.56
CA VAL A 26 4.41 -7.67 -8.21
C VAL A 26 4.92 -6.93 -9.44
N GLU A 27 5.76 -7.57 -10.25
CA GLU A 27 6.26 -7.01 -11.50
C GLU A 27 5.12 -6.69 -12.47
N GLN A 28 4.16 -7.60 -12.65
CA GLN A 28 3.02 -7.34 -13.53
C GLN A 28 2.12 -6.22 -13.02
N VAL A 29 1.86 -6.12 -11.71
CA VAL A 29 1.09 -5.02 -11.11
C VAL A 29 1.77 -3.67 -11.34
N LEU A 30 3.09 -3.60 -11.16
CA LEU A 30 3.86 -2.37 -11.42
C LEU A 30 3.95 -2.01 -12.91
N GLN A 31 3.83 -3.01 -13.80
CA GLN A 31 3.89 -2.83 -15.26
C GLN A 31 2.51 -2.63 -15.91
N GLN A 32 1.41 -2.58 -15.15
CA GLN A 32 0.12 -2.22 -15.75
C GLN A 32 0.13 -0.74 -16.15
N PRO A 33 0.01 -0.42 -17.45
CA PRO A 33 0.11 0.96 -17.96
C PRO A 33 -1.07 1.86 -17.52
N ASP A 34 -2.06 1.29 -16.86
CA ASP A 34 -3.35 1.91 -16.58
C ASP A 34 -3.53 2.28 -15.10
N TYR A 35 -2.43 2.54 -14.38
CA TYR A 35 -2.54 3.07 -13.02
C TYR A 35 -3.38 4.36 -13.06
N PRO A 36 -4.50 4.42 -12.32
CA PRO A 36 -5.39 5.58 -12.40
C PRO A 36 -4.63 6.84 -11.97
N PRO A 37 -4.88 7.98 -12.63
CA PRO A 37 -4.20 9.23 -12.30
C PRO A 37 -4.49 9.60 -10.85
N LEU A 38 -3.49 10.20 -10.19
CA LEU A 38 -3.66 10.70 -8.83
C LEU A 38 -4.79 11.75 -8.79
N PRO A 39 -5.58 11.80 -7.70
CA PRO A 39 -6.59 12.83 -7.55
C PRO A 39 -5.93 14.22 -7.44
N PRO A 40 -6.60 15.28 -7.90
CA PRO A 40 -6.07 16.64 -7.77
C PRO A 40 -5.95 17.05 -6.29
N CYS A 41 -5.10 18.04 -6.03
CA CYS A 41 -4.96 18.63 -4.71
C CYS A 41 -6.34 19.15 -4.21
N PRO A 42 -6.82 18.72 -3.04
CA PRO A 42 -8.11 19.17 -2.52
C PRO A 42 -8.21 20.68 -2.28
N GLU A 43 -7.08 21.33 -1.97
CA GLU A 43 -7.04 22.75 -1.63
C GLU A 43 -7.01 23.65 -2.87
N CYS A 44 -6.16 23.35 -3.85
CA CYS A 44 -5.92 24.23 -5.00
C CYS A 44 -6.31 23.63 -6.36
N GLY A 45 -6.77 22.39 -6.40
CA GLY A 45 -7.16 21.69 -7.62
C GLY A 45 -6.00 21.32 -8.55
N ALA A 46 -4.74 21.58 -8.17
CA ALA A 46 -3.58 21.24 -8.99
C ALA A 46 -3.50 19.73 -9.22
N ALA A 47 -3.16 19.32 -10.45
CA ALA A 47 -2.91 17.92 -10.77
C ALA A 47 -1.76 17.40 -9.90
N ALA A 48 -2.01 16.32 -9.14
CA ALA A 48 -1.00 15.73 -8.28
C ALA A 48 -0.07 14.86 -9.10
N GLU A 49 1.23 15.12 -8.99
CA GLU A 49 2.26 14.26 -9.58
C GLU A 49 2.71 13.20 -8.58
N GLN A 50 2.66 13.53 -7.29
CA GLN A 50 3.03 12.63 -6.21
C GLN A 50 2.23 12.96 -4.94
N MET A 51 1.80 11.92 -4.24
CA MET A 51 1.21 12.00 -2.91
C MET A 51 2.02 11.13 -1.95
N GLU A 52 2.54 11.74 -0.89
CA GLU A 52 3.24 11.03 0.19
C GLU A 52 2.32 10.96 1.40
N SER A 53 2.12 9.77 1.96
CA SER A 53 1.32 9.58 3.17
C SER A 53 2.12 8.89 4.27
N MET A 54 1.92 9.32 5.52
CA MET A 54 2.48 8.64 6.68
C MET A 54 1.47 8.67 7.84
N MET A 55 1.47 7.64 8.69
CA MET A 55 0.76 7.74 9.95
C MET A 55 1.40 8.80 10.84
N GLU A 56 0.56 9.62 11.46
CA GLU A 56 1.00 10.54 12.50
C GLU A 56 1.50 9.74 13.71
N PRO A 57 2.69 10.07 14.27
CA PRO A 57 3.17 9.42 15.48
C PRO A 57 2.19 9.59 16.65
N PRO A 58 2.01 8.56 17.49
CA PRO A 58 1.12 8.63 18.64
C PRO A 58 1.57 9.73 19.61
N ARG A 59 0.61 10.50 20.13
CA ARG A 59 0.85 11.55 21.13
C ARG A 59 0.09 11.22 22.41
N PHE A 60 0.74 11.45 23.56
CA PHE A 60 0.12 11.21 24.86
C PHE A 60 -1.15 12.07 25.03
N GLY A 61 -2.25 11.44 25.44
CA GLY A 61 -3.55 12.13 25.62
C GLY A 61 -4.35 12.36 24.34
N VAL A 62 -3.88 11.89 23.18
CA VAL A 62 -4.61 11.91 21.91
C VAL A 62 -4.99 10.48 21.55
N HIS A 63 -6.29 10.21 21.46
CA HIS A 63 -6.82 8.87 21.20
C HIS A 63 -7.18 8.63 19.73
N GLU A 64 -7.10 9.66 18.90
CA GLU A 64 -7.31 9.56 17.45
C GLU A 64 -6.02 9.13 16.73
N GLN A 65 -6.18 8.28 15.72
CA GLN A 65 -5.13 7.95 14.76
C GLN A 65 -5.33 8.82 13.52
N ALA A 66 -4.27 9.47 13.05
CA ALA A 66 -4.33 10.33 11.89
C ALA A 66 -3.29 9.96 10.84
N ILE A 67 -3.61 10.23 9.58
CA ILE A 67 -2.71 10.12 8.43
C ILE A 67 -2.34 11.53 8.00
N LEU A 68 -1.05 11.78 7.82
CA LEU A 68 -0.49 12.98 7.23
C LEU A 68 -0.26 12.74 5.75
N ILE A 69 -0.73 13.66 4.90
CA ILE A 69 -0.63 13.55 3.44
C ILE A 69 0.03 14.82 2.88
N ASN A 70 1.08 14.68 2.08
CA ASN A 70 1.73 15.78 1.37
C ASN A 70 1.52 15.63 -0.14
N VAL A 71 1.09 16.70 -0.82
CA VAL A 71 0.77 16.68 -2.26
C VAL A 71 1.77 17.53 -3.05
N LYS A 72 2.43 16.96 -4.06
CA LYS A 72 3.32 17.68 -4.98
C LYS A 72 2.65 17.91 -6.35
N PRO A 73 2.94 19.03 -7.04
CA PRO A 73 3.96 20.03 -6.72
C PRO A 73 3.50 21.19 -5.82
N CYS A 74 2.22 21.25 -5.43
CA CYS A 74 1.68 22.38 -4.67
C CYS A 74 2.14 22.45 -3.19
N TRP A 75 2.71 21.38 -2.65
CA TRP A 75 3.17 21.23 -1.27
C TRP A 75 2.12 21.40 -0.16
N HIS A 76 0.82 21.35 -0.49
CA HIS A 76 -0.23 21.32 0.52
C HIS A 76 -0.15 20.04 1.36
N LYS A 77 -0.37 20.23 2.67
CA LYS A 77 -0.28 19.17 3.68
C LYS A 77 -1.63 19.00 4.35
N PHE A 78 -2.08 17.77 4.47
CA PHE A 78 -3.36 17.40 5.05
C PHE A 78 -3.16 16.47 6.23
N ARG A 79 -4.08 16.51 7.19
CA ARG A 79 -4.19 15.57 8.30
C ARG A 79 -5.60 15.01 8.30
N ALA A 80 -5.75 13.71 8.12
CA ALA A 80 -7.03 13.02 8.14
C ALA A 80 -7.08 12.09 9.35
N VAL A 81 -8.11 12.21 10.19
CA VAL A 81 -8.37 11.24 11.26
C VAL A 81 -8.99 9.99 10.63
N VAL A 82 -8.43 8.82 10.92
CA VAL A 82 -8.94 7.53 10.45
C VAL A 82 -9.74 6.88 11.57
N ASP A 83 -11.07 6.80 11.39
CA ASP A 83 -11.90 5.88 12.16
C ASP A 83 -11.75 4.47 11.58
N ILE A 84 -11.45 3.50 12.44
CA ILE A 84 -11.19 2.10 12.06
C ILE A 84 -12.45 1.40 11.47
N ASP A 85 -13.62 2.03 11.58
CA ASP A 85 -14.91 1.45 11.16
C ASP A 85 -15.27 1.64 9.67
N GLN A 86 -14.42 2.25 8.83
CA GLN A 86 -14.75 2.53 7.42
C GLN A 86 -14.31 1.46 6.40
N PHE A 87 -13.78 0.31 6.86
CA PHE A 87 -13.29 -0.77 5.97
C PHE A 87 -13.92 -2.15 6.22
N THR A 88 -15.04 -2.24 6.94
CA THR A 88 -15.81 -3.48 7.14
C THR A 88 -16.97 -3.65 6.17
#